data_AF-A0A955D8V0-F1
#
_entry.id   AF-A0A955D8V0-F1
#
_cell.length_a   1.000
_cell.length_b   1.000
_cell.length_c   1.000
_cell.angle_alpha   90.00
_cell.angle_beta   90.00
_cell.angle_gamma   90.00
#
_symmetry.space_group_name_H-M   'P 1'
#
loop_
_entity.id
_entity.type
_entity.pdbx_description
1 polymer ?
#
loop_
_entity_poly.entity_id
_entity_poly.type
_entity_poly.pdbx_seq_one_letter_code
_entity_poly.pdbx_strand_id
1 'polypeptide(L)'
;MTLRDILNSIARLHSGSSNHNTFNVRTIEIFLQKSAGVDEGDDRGIEGLAYRVTSDGNDVLRGTTEADGKIAVPFRPNTAMVLELLHEGNAVARYNLHINQNPFEPDTQLVGLQRRFRQLGYQLGTAGDAQDGIDGEMGRRTDKAIQDFQIDAGLDFDSVAGDNTKAALNDAVGGSAQNG
;
A
#
# COMPACT_ATOMS: atom_id res chain seq x y z
N MET A 1 -29.31 5.35 7.55
CA MET A 1 -28.91 6.57 6.82
C MET A 1 -27.97 6.12 5.72
N THR A 2 -28.41 6.19 4.47
CA THR A 2 -27.73 5.64 3.29
C THR A 2 -26.76 6.67 2.70
N LEU A 3 -25.81 6.26 1.84
CA LEU A 3 -24.91 7.18 1.12
C LEU A 3 -25.70 8.25 0.33
N ARG A 4 -26.92 7.93 -0.12
CA ARG A 4 -27.88 8.87 -0.72
C ARG A 4 -28.37 9.95 0.25
N ASP A 5 -28.56 9.62 1.52
CA ASP A 5 -29.02 10.57 2.54
C ASP A 5 -27.92 11.55 2.94
N ILE A 6 -26.66 11.11 2.92
CA ILE A 6 -25.49 11.97 3.14
C ILE A 6 -25.32 12.96 1.99
N LEU A 7 -25.47 12.52 0.73
CA LEU A 7 -25.39 13.41 -0.44
C LEU A 7 -26.48 14.48 -0.46
N ASN A 8 -27.70 14.17 0.01
CA ASN A 8 -28.78 15.16 0.14
C ASN A 8 -28.59 16.16 1.28
N SER A 9 -27.69 15.89 2.23
CA SER A 9 -27.41 16.78 3.37
C SER A 9 -26.23 17.74 3.14
N ILE A 10 -25.48 17.58 2.05
CA ILE A 10 -24.22 18.32 1.83
C ILE A 10 -24.37 19.51 0.86
N ALA A 11 -25.48 19.68 0.14
CA ALA A 11 -25.67 20.87 -0.68
C ALA A 11 -27.14 21.34 -0.70
N ARG A 12 -27.51 22.23 0.23
CA ARG A 12 -28.60 23.19 -0.04
C ARG A 12 -28.03 24.36 -0.85
N LEU A 13 -27.60 24.10 -2.08
CA LEU A 13 -27.18 25.16 -2.99
C LEU A 13 -28.32 25.41 -3.98
N HIS A 14 -28.85 26.64 -3.98
CA HIS A 14 -29.84 27.05 -4.96
C HIS A 14 -29.19 27.14 -6.36
N SER A 15 -30.01 27.06 -7.42
CA SER A 15 -29.53 27.27 -8.79
C SER A 15 -28.85 28.64 -8.89
N GLY A 16 -27.55 28.65 -9.21
CA GLY A 16 -26.73 29.87 -9.35
C GLY A 16 -25.68 30.09 -8.26
N SER A 17 -25.50 29.17 -7.30
CA SER A 17 -24.44 29.32 -6.30
C SER A 17 -23.06 28.98 -6.85
N SER A 18 -22.04 29.80 -6.55
CA SER A 18 -20.63 29.56 -6.87
C SER A 18 -19.87 28.78 -5.79
N ASN A 19 -20.49 28.53 -4.63
CA ASN A 19 -19.84 27.86 -3.50
C ASN A 19 -19.98 26.34 -3.64
N HIS A 20 -18.89 25.68 -4.00
CA HIS A 20 -18.84 24.23 -4.11
C HIS A 20 -18.12 23.66 -2.89
N ASN A 21 -18.62 22.54 -2.34
CA ASN A 21 -17.84 21.81 -1.34
C ASN A 21 -16.58 21.25 -2.00
N THR A 22 -15.43 21.56 -1.43
CA THR A 22 -14.16 20.98 -1.85
C THR A 22 -13.95 19.68 -1.08
N PHE A 23 -14.03 18.55 -1.76
CA PHE A 23 -13.67 17.26 -1.17
C PHE A 23 -12.18 17.01 -1.45
N ASN A 24 -11.37 17.00 -0.39
CA ASN A 24 -9.98 16.57 -0.51
C ASN A 24 -9.95 15.03 -0.43
N VAL A 25 -10.08 14.37 -1.58
CA VAL A 25 -9.96 12.90 -1.68
C VAL A 25 -8.49 12.59 -1.93
N ARG A 26 -7.84 11.96 -0.96
CA ARG A 26 -6.51 11.39 -1.15
C ARG A 26 -6.67 10.07 -1.89
N THR A 27 -6.00 9.92 -3.02
CA THR A 27 -5.92 8.63 -3.72
C THR A 27 -4.67 7.91 -3.25
N ILE A 28 -4.80 6.63 -2.91
CA ILE A 28 -3.66 5.74 -2.69
C ILE A 28 -3.49 4.89 -3.94
N GLU A 29 -2.27 4.85 -4.46
CA GLU A 29 -1.92 3.99 -5.59
C GLU A 29 -1.43 2.65 -5.05
N ILE A 30 -2.11 1.58 -5.43
CA ILE A 30 -1.74 0.21 -5.07
C ILE A 30 -1.29 -0.48 -6.35
N PHE A 31 -0.09 -1.05 -6.33
CA PHE A 31 0.48 -1.77 -7.46
C PHE A 31 0.40 -3.27 -7.19
N LEU A 32 -0.29 -4.01 -8.06
CA LEU A 32 -0.37 -5.47 -8.01
C LEU A 32 0.57 -6.04 -9.06
N GLN A 33 1.68 -6.61 -8.60
CA GLN A 33 2.80 -7.02 -9.43
C GLN A 33 3.23 -8.47 -9.15
N LYS A 34 3.80 -9.12 -10.17
CA LYS A 34 4.28 -10.51 -10.10
C LYS A 34 5.53 -10.65 -9.22
N SER A 35 6.30 -9.58 -9.06
CA SER A 35 7.47 -9.47 -8.17
C SER A 35 7.58 -8.03 -7.66
N ALA A 36 8.25 -7.81 -6.52
CA ALA A 36 8.55 -6.46 -6.02
C ALA A 36 9.49 -5.69 -6.99
N GLY A 37 9.47 -4.37 -6.92
CA GLY A 37 10.32 -3.45 -7.70
C GLY A 37 9.56 -2.30 -8.37
N VAL A 38 10.25 -1.21 -8.71
CA VAL A 38 9.69 -0.04 -9.40
C VAL A 38 10.62 0.35 -10.54
N ASP A 39 10.34 -0.14 -11.74
CA ASP A 39 10.86 0.50 -12.95
C ASP A 39 9.70 1.17 -13.69
N GLU A 40 9.90 2.42 -14.09
CA GLU A 40 8.99 3.14 -14.96
C GLU A 40 9.01 2.47 -16.35
N GLY A 41 7.88 1.90 -16.77
CA GLY A 41 7.76 1.16 -18.03
C GLY A 41 7.84 -0.38 -17.91
N ASP A 42 7.67 -0.92 -16.70
CA ASP A 42 7.78 -2.34 -16.42
C ASP A 42 6.45 -3.12 -16.52
N ASP A 43 6.41 -4.15 -17.37
CA ASP A 43 5.27 -5.09 -17.61
C ASP A 43 5.05 -6.11 -16.47
N ARG A 44 5.62 -5.88 -15.28
CA ARG A 44 5.44 -6.72 -14.09
C ARG A 44 4.05 -6.63 -13.47
N GLY A 45 3.24 -5.65 -13.88
CA GLY A 45 1.85 -5.53 -13.47
C GLY A 45 1.04 -6.79 -13.75
N ILE A 46 0.11 -7.10 -12.87
CA ILE A 46 -0.88 -8.15 -13.09
C ILE A 46 -2.04 -7.51 -13.83
N GLU A 47 -2.03 -7.57 -15.16
CA GLU A 47 -3.15 -7.14 -16.01
C GLU A 47 -4.37 -8.03 -15.80
N GLY A 48 -5.57 -7.47 -15.95
CA GLY A 48 -6.79 -8.27 -16.02
C GLY A 48 -7.33 -8.74 -14.67
N LEU A 49 -6.75 -8.28 -13.57
CA LEU A 49 -7.17 -8.67 -12.23
C LEU A 49 -8.40 -7.87 -11.79
N ALA A 50 -9.53 -8.54 -11.70
CA ALA A 50 -10.76 -7.92 -11.23
C ALA A 50 -10.66 -7.58 -9.74
N TYR A 51 -11.16 -6.40 -9.36
CA TYR A 51 -11.10 -5.95 -7.97
C TYR A 51 -12.34 -5.18 -7.54
N ARG A 52 -12.54 -5.12 -6.22
CA ARG A 52 -13.56 -4.31 -5.55
C ARG A 52 -12.95 -3.67 -4.31
N VAL A 53 -13.22 -2.38 -4.12
CA VAL A 53 -12.92 -1.67 -2.87
C VAL A 53 -14.23 -1.35 -2.18
N THR A 54 -14.29 -1.65 -0.89
CA THR A 54 -15.40 -1.27 -0.01
C THR A 54 -14.94 -0.31 1.08
N SER A 55 -15.85 0.54 1.55
CA SER A 55 -15.71 1.40 2.73
C SER A 55 -16.95 1.20 3.60
N ASP A 56 -16.73 0.73 4.84
CA ASP A 56 -17.79 0.31 5.77
C ASP A 56 -18.80 -0.65 5.11
N GLY A 57 -18.29 -1.59 4.31
CA GLY A 57 -19.09 -2.61 3.61
C GLY A 57 -19.81 -2.13 2.35
N ASN A 58 -19.70 -0.85 1.97
CA ASN A 58 -20.28 -0.31 0.75
C ASN A 58 -19.24 -0.22 -0.35
N ASP A 59 -19.60 -0.61 -1.57
CA ASP A 59 -18.72 -0.47 -2.73
C ASP A 59 -18.39 0.99 -3.00
N VAL A 60 -17.10 1.27 -3.14
CA VAL A 60 -16.59 2.61 -3.49
C VAL A 60 -15.79 2.63 -4.78
N LEU A 61 -15.25 1.48 -5.20
CA LEU A 61 -14.53 1.33 -6.46
C LEU A 61 -14.62 -0.12 -6.94
N ARG A 62 -14.73 -0.32 -8.25
CA ARG A 62 -14.61 -1.64 -8.90
C ARG A 62 -13.90 -1.45 -10.22
N GLY A 63 -13.18 -2.47 -10.68
CA GLY A 63 -12.53 -2.42 -11.97
C GLY A 63 -11.71 -3.67 -12.24
N THR A 64 -10.86 -3.54 -13.24
CA THR A 64 -9.86 -4.52 -13.64
C THR A 64 -8.57 -3.75 -13.84
N THR A 65 -7.44 -4.28 -13.36
CA THR A 65 -6.14 -3.65 -13.53
C THR A 65 -5.73 -3.59 -15.01
N GLU A 66 -5.04 -2.50 -15.37
CA GLU A 66 -4.36 -2.36 -16.66
C GLU A 66 -3.01 -3.09 -16.64
N ALA A 67 -2.22 -2.96 -17.72
CA ALA A 67 -0.93 -3.63 -17.86
C ALA A 67 0.06 -3.31 -16.71
N ASP A 68 -0.05 -2.11 -16.13
CA ASP A 68 0.78 -1.64 -15.01
C ASP A 68 0.36 -2.23 -13.65
N GLY A 69 -0.77 -2.97 -13.59
CA GLY A 69 -1.26 -3.55 -12.34
C GLY A 69 -1.76 -2.52 -11.31
N LYS A 70 -1.94 -1.25 -11.71
CA LYS A 70 -2.23 -0.14 -10.79
C LYS A 70 -3.72 -0.05 -10.43
N ILE A 71 -3.99 0.24 -9.16
CA ILE A 71 -5.32 0.58 -8.64
C ILE A 71 -5.23 1.92 -7.92
N ALA A 72 -5.94 2.91 -8.45
CA ALA A 72 -6.12 4.22 -7.82
C ALA A 72 -7.30 4.17 -6.82
N VAL A 73 -7.01 3.96 -5.54
CA VAL A 73 -8.04 3.82 -4.50
C VAL A 73 -8.35 5.18 -3.85
N PRO A 74 -9.59 5.69 -3.94
CA PRO A 74 -9.99 6.89 -3.21
C PRO A 74 -10.08 6.58 -1.72
N PHE A 75 -9.13 7.08 -0.94
CA PHE A 75 -9.02 6.79 0.47
C PHE A 75 -10.00 7.63 1.30
N ARG A 76 -10.71 6.95 2.20
CA ARG A 76 -11.68 7.55 3.13
C ARG A 76 -11.17 7.34 4.55
N PRO A 77 -10.57 8.37 5.19
CA PRO A 77 -10.05 8.24 6.54
C PRO A 77 -11.15 7.88 7.53
N ASN A 78 -10.77 7.18 8.61
CA ASN A 78 -11.67 6.75 9.69
C ASN A 78 -12.79 5.77 9.28
N THR A 79 -12.65 5.08 8.15
CA THR A 79 -13.57 4.01 7.71
C THR A 79 -12.83 2.69 7.55
N ALA A 80 -13.54 1.57 7.69
CA ALA A 80 -12.98 0.27 7.39
C ALA A 80 -12.93 0.10 5.85
N MET A 81 -11.74 0.32 5.28
CA MET A 81 -11.52 0.14 3.84
C MET A 81 -10.97 -1.24 3.54
N VAL A 82 -11.53 -1.90 2.53
CA VAL A 82 -11.11 -3.24 2.13
C VAL A 82 -10.99 -3.31 0.61
N LEU A 83 -9.82 -3.71 0.12
CA LEU A 83 -9.62 -4.13 -1.26
C LEU A 83 -9.77 -5.66 -1.35
N GLU A 84 -10.62 -6.12 -2.26
CA GLU A 84 -10.79 -7.53 -2.59
C GLU A 84 -10.37 -7.75 -4.04
N LEU A 85 -9.57 -8.80 -4.25
CA LEU A 85 -9.27 -9.32 -5.59
C LEU A 85 -10.31 -10.39 -5.90
N LEU A 86 -10.80 -10.38 -7.13
CA LEU A 86 -11.94 -11.18 -7.55
C LEU A 86 -11.55 -12.17 -8.64
N HIS A 87 -12.12 -13.36 -8.56
CA HIS A 87 -12.14 -14.35 -9.64
C HIS A 87 -13.59 -14.79 -9.86
N GLU A 88 -14.11 -14.62 -11.08
CA GLU A 88 -15.52 -14.90 -11.41
C GLU A 88 -16.52 -14.20 -10.46
N GLY A 89 -16.17 -13.00 -9.99
CA GLY A 89 -16.98 -12.22 -9.06
C GLY A 89 -16.85 -12.61 -7.58
N ASN A 90 -16.10 -13.67 -7.27
CA ASN A 90 -15.85 -14.14 -5.90
C ASN A 90 -14.52 -13.58 -5.36
N ALA A 91 -14.50 -13.15 -4.10
CA ALA A 91 -13.27 -12.69 -3.47
C ALA A 91 -12.29 -13.85 -3.25
N VAL A 92 -11.09 -13.73 -3.84
CA VAL A 92 -9.99 -14.69 -3.70
C VAL A 92 -8.86 -14.17 -2.81
N ALA A 93 -8.77 -12.86 -2.63
CA ALA A 93 -7.87 -12.23 -1.67
C ALA A 93 -8.52 -10.98 -1.08
N ARG A 94 -8.15 -10.64 0.14
CA ARG A 94 -8.71 -9.51 0.90
C ARG A 94 -7.60 -8.76 1.62
N TYR A 95 -7.56 -7.45 1.40
CA TYR A 95 -6.58 -6.53 1.97
C TYR A 95 -7.32 -5.43 2.74
N ASN A 96 -7.00 -5.30 4.03
CA ASN A 96 -7.50 -4.19 4.83
C ASN A 96 -6.61 -2.97 4.58
N LEU A 97 -7.21 -1.86 4.16
CA LEU A 97 -6.51 -0.63 3.85
C LEU A 97 -6.61 0.31 5.04
N HIS A 98 -5.48 0.59 5.67
CA HIS A 98 -5.38 1.50 6.80
C HIS A 98 -4.20 2.45 6.60
N ILE A 99 -4.37 3.71 6.99
CA ILE A 99 -3.21 4.59 7.20
C ILE A 99 -2.64 4.24 8.57
N ASN A 100 -1.43 3.70 8.58
CA ASN A 100 -0.68 3.59 9.82
C ASN A 100 -0.06 4.96 10.13
N GLN A 101 -0.53 5.62 11.18
CA GLN A 101 0.05 6.87 11.67
C GLN A 101 1.14 6.67 12.70
N ASN A 102 1.37 5.42 13.13
CA ASN A 102 2.46 5.13 14.04
C ASN A 102 3.77 5.23 13.24
N PRO A 103 4.79 5.91 13.78
CA PRO A 103 6.10 5.88 13.17
C PRO A 103 6.59 4.45 13.11
N PHE A 104 7.29 4.11 12.03
CA PHE A 104 8.04 2.86 11.99
C PHE A 104 9.08 2.85 13.11
N GLU A 105 9.43 1.67 13.60
CA GLU A 105 10.61 1.49 14.44
C GLU A 105 11.86 2.03 13.71
N PRO A 106 12.92 2.41 14.44
CA PRO A 106 14.15 2.92 13.82
C PRO A 106 14.69 1.97 12.75
N ASP A 107 15.22 2.53 11.67
CA ASP A 107 15.88 1.76 10.59
C ASP A 107 17.23 1.15 11.01
N THR A 108 17.70 1.45 12.22
CA THR A 108 18.79 0.78 12.90
C THR A 108 18.36 -0.55 13.53
N GLN A 109 17.06 -0.79 13.71
CA GLN A 109 16.52 -2.04 14.21
C GLN A 109 16.03 -2.93 13.07
N LEU A 110 16.37 -4.22 13.12
CA LEU A 110 15.97 -5.15 12.08
C LEU A 110 14.45 -5.27 11.94
N VAL A 111 13.72 -5.15 13.05
CA VAL A 111 12.25 -5.10 13.05
C VAL A 111 11.72 -3.93 12.22
N GLY A 112 12.38 -2.77 12.29
CA GLY A 112 12.03 -1.57 11.53
C GLY A 112 12.31 -1.73 10.04
N LEU A 113 13.40 -2.40 9.68
CA LEU A 113 13.70 -2.75 8.28
C LEU A 113 12.69 -3.76 7.74
N GLN A 114 12.42 -4.84 8.48
CA GLN A 114 11.42 -5.86 8.13
C GLN A 114 10.03 -5.22 7.92
N ARG A 115 9.61 -4.31 8.81
CA ARG A 115 8.32 -3.62 8.67
C ARG A 115 8.24 -2.79 7.39
N ARG A 116 9.32 -2.11 7.01
CA ARG A 116 9.41 -1.34 5.75
C ARG A 116 9.42 -2.25 4.52
N PHE A 117 10.21 -3.32 4.53
CA PHE A 117 10.21 -4.32 3.45
C PHE A 117 8.83 -4.93 3.24
N ARG A 118 8.15 -5.31 4.32
CA ARG A 118 6.79 -5.84 4.25
C ARG A 118 5.81 -4.81 3.69
N GLN A 119 5.94 -3.54 4.07
CA GLN A 119 5.12 -2.43 3.55
C GLN A 119 5.26 -2.28 2.03
N LEU A 120 6.47 -2.49 1.50
CA LEU A 120 6.75 -2.45 0.05
C LEU A 120 6.44 -3.78 -0.67
N GLY A 121 5.96 -4.79 0.05
CA GLY A 121 5.56 -6.08 -0.53
C GLY A 121 6.67 -7.13 -0.66
N TYR A 122 7.85 -6.91 -0.08
CA TYR A 122 8.90 -7.94 -0.05
C TYR A 122 8.52 -9.08 0.91
N GLN A 123 8.80 -10.32 0.48
CA GLN A 123 8.36 -11.52 1.18
C GLN A 123 9.31 -11.90 2.34
N LEU A 124 8.84 -11.72 3.57
CA LEU A 124 9.56 -12.08 4.79
C LEU A 124 9.18 -13.45 5.37
N GLY A 125 8.16 -14.11 4.80
CA GLY A 125 7.63 -15.37 5.30
C GLY A 125 6.61 -15.17 6.42
N THR A 126 6.50 -16.16 7.32
CA THR A 126 5.45 -16.24 8.34
C THR A 126 6.02 -16.39 9.77
N ALA A 127 7.25 -15.96 9.99
CA ALA A 127 7.85 -15.91 11.32
C ALA A 127 7.24 -14.80 12.18
N GLY A 128 7.61 -14.74 13.46
CA GLY A 128 7.07 -13.77 14.43
C GLY A 128 5.67 -14.15 14.94
N ASP A 129 5.25 -13.50 16.04
CA ASP A 129 3.99 -13.82 16.72
C ASP A 129 2.75 -13.54 15.86
N ALA A 130 2.85 -12.53 14.99
CA ALA A 130 1.79 -12.15 14.06
C ALA A 130 1.83 -12.94 12.73
N GLN A 131 2.77 -13.89 12.58
CA GLN A 131 3.00 -14.67 11.36
C GLN A 131 3.20 -13.79 10.11
N ASP A 132 3.85 -12.65 10.30
CA ASP A 132 4.07 -11.63 9.30
C ASP A 132 5.56 -11.51 8.88
N GLY A 133 6.40 -12.43 9.34
CA GLY A 133 7.83 -12.42 9.05
C GLY A 133 8.59 -11.29 9.74
N ILE A 134 7.94 -10.57 10.66
CA ILE A 134 8.56 -9.55 11.50
C ILE A 134 8.91 -10.20 12.85
N ASP A 135 10.12 -10.74 12.92
CA ASP A 135 10.65 -11.46 14.08
C ASP A 135 11.89 -10.79 14.69
N GLY A 136 12.45 -9.77 14.03
CA GLY A 136 13.68 -9.13 14.45
C GLY A 136 14.94 -9.99 14.21
N GLU A 137 14.85 -11.08 13.44
CA GLU A 137 15.95 -11.99 13.15
C GLU A 137 16.46 -11.90 11.71
N MET A 138 17.78 -12.00 11.55
CA MET A 138 18.43 -12.00 10.23
C MET A 138 18.38 -13.40 9.62
N GLY A 139 17.20 -13.78 9.14
CA GLY A 139 16.95 -15.03 8.42
C GLY A 139 17.12 -14.91 6.90
N ARG A 140 17.09 -16.05 6.20
CA ARG A 140 17.23 -16.13 4.73
C ARG A 140 16.20 -15.27 3.96
N ARG A 141 15.00 -15.07 4.54
CA ARG A 141 13.95 -14.26 3.92
C ARG A 141 14.25 -12.76 4.06
N THR A 142 14.71 -12.32 5.23
CA THR A 142 15.16 -10.95 5.46
C THR A 142 16.36 -10.61 4.57
N ASP A 143 17.35 -11.51 4.51
CA ASP A 143 18.52 -11.41 3.64
C ASP A 143 18.13 -11.26 2.16
N LYS A 144 17.21 -12.13 1.70
CA LYS A 144 16.67 -12.05 0.34
C LYS A 144 15.89 -10.75 0.09
N ALA A 145 15.12 -10.26 1.06
CA ALA A 145 14.36 -9.01 0.91
C ALA A 145 15.28 -7.79 0.77
N ILE A 146 16.40 -7.74 1.50
CA ILE A 146 17.42 -6.69 1.36
C ILE A 146 18.01 -6.72 -0.05
N GLN A 147 18.41 -7.91 -0.48
CA GLN A 147 18.96 -8.19 -1.80
C GLN A 147 18.02 -7.79 -2.94
N ASP A 148 16.76 -8.22 -2.88
CA ASP A 148 15.76 -7.89 -3.89
C ASP A 148 15.51 -6.37 -3.93
N PHE A 149 15.40 -5.73 -2.75
CA PHE A 149 15.25 -4.27 -2.69
C PHE A 149 16.45 -3.51 -3.24
N GLN A 150 17.68 -3.96 -2.97
CA GLN A 150 18.89 -3.32 -3.51
C GLN A 150 18.90 -3.37 -5.03
N ILE A 151 18.54 -4.51 -5.62
CA ILE A 151 18.39 -4.65 -7.08
C ILE A 151 17.33 -3.68 -7.59
N ASP A 152 16.15 -3.69 -6.97
CA ASP A 152 15.01 -2.87 -7.35
C ASP A 152 15.27 -1.36 -7.19
N ALA A 153 16.16 -0.97 -6.27
CA ALA A 153 16.56 0.43 -6.04
C ALA A 153 17.82 0.84 -6.81
N GLY A 154 18.40 -0.04 -7.63
CA GLY A 154 19.64 0.23 -8.38
C GLY A 154 20.88 0.44 -7.50
N LEU A 155 20.91 -0.19 -6.32
CA LEU A 155 22.01 -0.13 -5.36
C LEU A 155 22.98 -1.30 -5.52
N ASP A 156 24.16 -1.18 -4.91
CA ASP A 156 25.09 -2.30 -4.79
C ASP A 156 24.44 -3.46 -4.02
N PHE A 157 24.47 -4.64 -4.63
CA PHE A 157 23.92 -5.87 -4.07
C PHE A 157 24.94 -6.55 -3.15
N ASP A 158 24.93 -6.18 -1.88
CA ASP A 158 25.85 -6.71 -0.87
C ASP A 158 25.14 -7.41 0.29
N SER A 159 23.81 -7.49 0.25
CA SER A 159 22.96 -8.04 1.32
C SER A 159 23.03 -7.28 2.64
N VAL A 160 23.60 -6.08 2.65
CA VAL A 160 23.73 -5.23 3.83
C VAL A 160 22.78 -4.04 3.70
N ALA A 161 21.90 -3.88 4.69
CA ALA A 161 21.11 -2.67 4.83
C ALA A 161 21.98 -1.53 5.39
N GLY A 162 22.93 -1.03 4.60
CA GLY A 162 23.76 0.14 4.90
C GLY A 162 23.00 1.46 4.73
N ASP A 163 23.68 2.58 4.91
CA ASP A 163 23.04 3.91 4.92
C ASP A 163 22.29 4.23 3.62
N ASN A 164 22.86 3.86 2.46
CA ASN A 164 22.20 4.04 1.16
C ASN A 164 20.91 3.20 1.05
N THR A 165 20.98 1.94 1.47
CA THR A 165 19.82 1.03 1.47
C THR A 165 18.72 1.57 2.40
N LYS A 166 19.08 2.02 3.61
CA LYS A 166 18.12 2.59 4.57
C LYS A 166 17.48 3.87 4.06
N ALA A 167 18.27 4.77 3.47
CA ALA A 167 17.79 6.02 2.91
C ALA A 167 16.76 5.75 1.78
N ALA A 168 17.13 4.92 0.80
CA ALA A 168 16.22 4.53 -0.27
C ALA A 168 14.96 3.84 0.26
N LEU A 169 15.09 2.97 1.26
CA LEU A 169 13.96 2.25 1.86
C LEU A 169 13.00 3.21 2.57
N ASN A 170 13.52 4.20 3.30
CA ASN A 170 12.74 5.23 3.97
C ASN A 170 11.98 6.11 2.95
N ASP A 171 12.63 6.49 1.85
CA ASP A 171 12.01 7.27 0.78
C ASP A 171 10.87 6.48 0.11
N ALA A 172 11.11 5.21 -0.20
CA ALA A 172 10.14 4.33 -0.85
C ALA A 172 8.87 4.11 -0.01
N VAL A 173 8.96 4.01 1.32
CA VAL A 173 7.78 3.89 2.19
C VAL A 173 7.05 5.20 2.46
N GLY A 174 7.43 6.30 1.80
CA GLY A 174 6.76 7.60 1.91
C GLY A 174 7.30 8.51 3.01
N GLY A 175 8.52 8.28 3.47
CA GLY A 175 9.40 9.25 4.14
C GLY A 175 8.77 10.18 5.18
N SER A 176 8.74 9.74 6.43
CA SER A 176 9.12 10.59 7.57
C SER A 176 9.75 9.71 8.64
N ALA A 177 11.00 9.29 8.42
CA ALA A 177 11.88 8.95 9.53
C ALA A 177 12.06 10.25 10.33
N GLN A 178 11.41 10.37 11.50
CA GLN A 178 11.79 11.41 12.43
C GLN A 178 13.17 11.05 12.95
N ASN A 179 14.17 11.75 12.41
CA ASN A 179 15.45 11.92 13.07
C ASN A 179 15.20 12.65 14.39
N GLY A 180 15.44 11.94 15.49
CA GLY A 180 15.42 12.44 16.87
C GLY A 180 16.14 11.46 17.78
#